data_AF-R9LVY6-F1
#
_entry.id   AF-R9LVY6-F1
#
_cell.length_a   1.000
_cell.length_b   1.000
_cell.length_c   1.000
_cell.angle_alpha   90.00
_cell.angle_beta   90.00
_cell.angle_gamma   90.00
#
_symmetry.space_group_name_H-M   'P 1'
#
loop_
_entity.id
_entity.type
_entity.pdbx_description
1 polymer ?
#
loop_
_entity_poly.entity_id
_entity_poly.type
_entity_poly.pdbx_seq_one_letter_code
_entity_poly.pdbx_strand_id
1 'polypeptide(L)'
;MKRILSCVMAVALVAGMGVSALAADAYNSHGDLTLSGNGLVFDEVRPDSTYYIPVEDLDSSITFTKRDGTTYQVKDSGENANAINKLGDGSLFSFKASKKGEGRSLIKSVELVNGKNLGGSTPDKRTAYLKVITGSTHEAGEKKATVEVTFKPRKYVNAGDLATSVYKDILVDNGVSVDTYDTAEYELTFWISNDEMSGSSADAEAGDGFIFKPESNDENYISWGEMATLRFDASSEASKFYAKLSTKADSEIYRKYADPVGAELWFYTFVGAPTVPSTSRATLTLGVPWNTDSDNALNPKHVYIYTRNPDGTLSDITSEFTYYENWDDIEGWSIKTRKLTNYIVSDTELDLDAVQDEVIEKVSLKKPVPSTGGSDMVTAAILGGIGTLAAAGAVAFKKVSR
;
A
#
# COMPACT_ATOMS: atom_id res chain seq x y z
N MET A 1 -27.71 34.69 -7.63
CA MET A 1 -27.03 34.77 -6.31
C MET A 1 -26.33 33.45 -6.08
N LYS A 2 -25.00 33.41 -6.27
CA LYS A 2 -23.99 33.20 -5.21
C LYS A 2 -24.10 31.86 -4.45
N ARG A 3 -23.15 30.95 -4.77
CA ARG A 3 -22.28 30.12 -3.87
C ARG A 3 -22.98 29.02 -3.03
N ILE A 4 -22.45 27.85 -2.64
CA ILE A 4 -21.20 27.04 -2.71
C ILE A 4 -21.50 25.79 -1.82
N LEU A 5 -20.73 24.69 -1.98
CA LEU A 5 -20.49 23.53 -1.06
C LEU A 5 -21.55 22.40 -1.06
N SER A 6 -21.31 21.15 -1.50
CA SER A 6 -20.26 20.11 -1.32
C SER A 6 -20.50 19.12 -0.16
N CYS A 7 -20.09 17.86 -0.45
CA CYS A 7 -19.74 16.79 0.48
C CYS A 7 -20.87 16.07 1.23
N VAL A 8 -21.43 15.01 0.63
CA VAL A 8 -21.75 13.75 1.33
C VAL A 8 -21.64 12.60 0.32
N MET A 9 -20.57 11.81 0.37
CA MET A 9 -20.62 10.42 -0.08
C MET A 9 -20.22 9.58 1.13
N ALA A 10 -21.24 9.09 1.81
CA ALA A 10 -21.13 8.29 3.03
C ALA A 10 -21.08 6.82 2.65
N VAL A 11 -20.02 6.15 3.09
CA VAL A 11 -19.94 4.77 3.59
C VAL A 11 -21.13 3.88 3.20
N ALA A 12 -20.93 3.00 2.22
CA ALA A 12 -21.73 1.79 2.06
C ALA A 12 -20.83 0.59 2.43
N LEU A 13 -21.14 -0.03 3.56
CA LEU A 13 -20.63 -1.31 4.01
C LEU A 13 -21.05 -2.41 3.01
N VAL A 14 -20.11 -3.16 2.45
CA VAL A 14 -20.40 -4.48 1.87
C VAL A 14 -20.10 -5.52 2.93
N ALA A 15 -21.17 -6.06 3.52
CA ALA A 15 -21.15 -7.23 4.36
C ALA A 15 -21.09 -8.49 3.47
N GLY A 16 -19.97 -9.20 3.49
CA GLY A 16 -19.87 -10.59 3.06
C GLY A 16 -19.76 -11.48 4.30
N MET A 17 -20.85 -12.15 4.68
CA MET A 17 -20.89 -13.05 5.84
C MET A 17 -20.22 -14.39 5.49
N GLY A 18 -19.27 -14.83 6.34
CA GLY A 18 -18.64 -16.15 6.29
C GLY A 18 -17.95 -16.54 7.62
N VAL A 19 -18.76 -17.00 8.59
CA VAL A 19 -18.44 -17.85 9.77
C VAL A 19 -17.09 -17.74 10.52
N SER A 20 -17.15 -17.03 11.64
CA SER A 20 -16.54 -17.16 12.99
C SER A 20 -15.33 -18.08 13.25
N ALA A 21 -14.23 -17.45 13.72
CA ALA A 21 -13.40 -17.93 14.83
C ALA A 21 -12.86 -16.71 15.63
N LEU A 22 -13.00 -16.74 16.97
CA LEU A 22 -12.55 -15.70 17.90
C LEU A 22 -11.01 -15.56 17.91
N ALA A 23 -10.44 -14.39 17.56
CA ALA A 23 -9.12 -13.93 18.04
C ALA A 23 -8.81 -12.46 17.65
N ALA A 24 -8.53 -11.62 18.67
CA ALA A 24 -8.00 -10.24 18.70
C ALA A 24 -8.46 -9.20 17.65
N ASP A 25 -9.03 -8.08 18.16
CA ASP A 25 -9.37 -6.87 17.41
C ASP A 25 -8.09 -6.12 16.93
N ALA A 26 -7.45 -6.63 15.88
CA ALA A 26 -6.49 -5.84 15.11
C ALA A 26 -7.26 -5.05 14.04
N TYR A 27 -7.50 -3.76 14.34
CA TYR A 27 -8.32 -2.87 13.50
C TYR A 27 -7.60 -2.50 12.20
N ASN A 28 -8.21 -2.78 11.05
CA ASN A 28 -7.80 -2.22 9.76
C ASN A 28 -9.03 -1.82 8.90
N SER A 29 -8.81 -0.98 7.89
CA SER A 29 -9.84 -0.47 6.98
C SER A 29 -10.38 -1.45 5.93
N HIS A 30 -9.94 -2.71 5.92
CA HIS A 30 -10.12 -3.72 4.85
C HIS A 30 -10.44 -5.15 5.36
N GLY A 31 -10.61 -5.40 6.67
CA GLY A 31 -10.95 -6.71 7.25
C GLY A 31 -10.17 -7.04 8.53
N ASP A 32 -10.65 -7.96 9.36
CA ASP A 32 -9.95 -8.36 10.60
C ASP A 32 -8.63 -9.08 10.28
N LEU A 33 -7.58 -8.82 11.07
CA LEU A 33 -6.33 -9.56 10.96
C LEU A 33 -6.43 -10.81 11.83
N THR A 34 -6.58 -11.98 11.21
CA THR A 34 -6.72 -13.24 11.93
C THR A 34 -5.38 -13.64 12.58
N LEU A 35 -5.34 -13.69 13.92
CA LEU A 35 -4.28 -14.37 14.65
C LEU A 35 -4.43 -15.88 14.47
N SER A 36 -3.42 -16.55 13.92
CA SER A 36 -3.44 -18.01 13.79
C SER A 36 -2.71 -18.68 14.96
N GLY A 37 -3.42 -19.55 15.68
CA GLY A 37 -2.84 -20.43 16.70
C GLY A 37 -2.43 -19.74 18.00
N ASN A 38 -1.28 -20.17 18.54
CA ASN A 38 -0.78 -19.86 19.90
C ASN A 38 0.31 -18.75 19.91
N GLY A 39 0.44 -17.95 18.85
CA GLY A 39 1.58 -17.05 18.70
C GLY A 39 1.29 -15.84 17.82
N LEU A 40 2.20 -14.87 17.85
CA LEU A 40 2.18 -13.60 17.10
C LEU A 40 2.40 -13.83 15.60
N VAL A 41 1.58 -14.70 15.01
CA VAL A 41 1.58 -15.09 13.60
C VAL A 41 0.30 -14.57 13.00
N PHE A 42 0.47 -13.71 12.00
CA PHE A 42 -0.59 -13.04 11.27
C PHE A 42 -0.64 -13.65 9.87
N ASP A 43 -1.77 -14.27 9.57
CA ASP A 43 -2.05 -14.85 8.25
C ASP A 43 -2.89 -13.90 7.41
N GLU A 44 -2.97 -14.15 6.10
CA GLU A 44 -3.81 -13.38 5.16
C GLU A 44 -3.51 -11.87 5.16
N VAL A 45 -2.25 -11.50 5.40
CA VAL A 45 -1.84 -10.10 5.48
C VAL A 45 -1.83 -9.50 4.07
N ARG A 46 -2.77 -8.61 3.79
CA ARG A 46 -2.84 -7.90 2.50
C ARG A 46 -1.73 -6.86 2.31
N PRO A 47 -1.16 -6.77 1.09
CA PRO A 47 -0.35 -5.64 0.62
C PRO A 47 -1.09 -4.29 0.71
N ASP A 48 -0.34 -3.20 0.61
CA ASP A 48 -0.85 -1.81 0.59
C ASP A 48 -1.84 -1.46 1.72
N SER A 49 -1.67 -2.07 2.88
CA SER A 49 -2.58 -1.98 4.01
C SER A 49 -1.89 -1.41 5.25
N THR A 50 -2.67 -0.91 6.21
CA THR A 50 -2.18 -0.44 7.52
C THR A 50 -2.91 -1.20 8.62
N TYR A 51 -2.14 -1.86 9.48
CA TYR A 51 -2.63 -2.64 10.61
C TYR A 51 -2.27 -1.96 11.93
N TYR A 52 -3.17 -2.05 12.90
CA TYR A 52 -2.90 -1.62 14.28
C TYR A 52 -3.04 -2.83 15.21
N ILE A 53 -1.92 -3.29 15.74
CA ILE A 53 -1.87 -4.43 16.68
C ILE A 53 -1.71 -3.87 18.10
N PRO A 54 -2.67 -4.10 19.01
CA PRO A 54 -2.53 -3.69 20.41
C PRO A 54 -1.25 -4.27 21.02
N VAL A 55 -0.50 -3.46 21.76
CA VAL A 55 0.72 -3.97 22.45
C VAL A 55 0.36 -5.03 23.50
N GLU A 56 -0.83 -4.95 24.10
CA GLU A 56 -1.33 -5.96 25.03
C GLU A 56 -1.62 -7.33 24.40
N ASP A 57 -1.73 -7.40 23.06
CA ASP A 57 -1.88 -8.67 22.35
C ASP A 57 -0.52 -9.34 22.06
N LEU A 58 0.60 -8.63 22.27
CA LEU A 58 1.93 -9.24 22.19
C LEU A 58 2.13 -10.27 23.31
N ASP A 59 1.63 -9.94 24.50
CA ASP A 59 1.61 -10.77 25.69
C ASP A 59 0.64 -10.17 26.71
N SER A 60 -0.06 -11.03 27.44
CA SER A 60 -0.95 -10.67 28.56
C SER A 60 -0.25 -9.85 29.66
N SER A 61 1.09 -9.92 29.72
CA SER A 61 1.96 -9.06 30.51
C SER A 61 3.28 -8.88 29.78
N ILE A 62 3.66 -7.62 29.50
CA ILE A 62 4.90 -7.35 28.80
C ILE A 62 6.08 -7.61 29.74
N THR A 63 6.87 -8.64 29.43
CA THR A 63 7.92 -9.14 30.32
C THR A 63 9.28 -8.60 29.88
N PHE A 64 9.90 -7.81 30.76
CA PHE A 64 11.27 -7.34 30.59
C PHE A 64 12.24 -8.34 31.22
N THR A 65 13.30 -8.66 30.48
CA THR A 65 14.40 -9.52 30.92
C THR A 65 15.62 -8.67 31.25
N LYS A 66 16.20 -8.93 32.41
CA LYS A 66 17.44 -8.29 32.88
C LYS A 66 18.67 -9.06 32.41
N ARG A 67 19.84 -8.42 32.51
CA ARG A 67 21.12 -9.06 32.18
C ARG A 67 21.42 -10.33 33.02
N ASP A 68 20.94 -10.39 34.25
CA ASP A 68 21.10 -11.55 35.14
C ASP A 68 20.09 -12.67 34.89
N GLY A 69 19.20 -12.50 33.89
CA GLY A 69 18.15 -13.47 33.53
C GLY A 69 16.87 -13.36 34.37
N THR A 70 16.83 -12.49 35.38
CA THR A 70 15.57 -12.21 36.10
C THR A 70 14.63 -11.34 35.26
N THR A 71 13.35 -11.32 35.61
CA THR A 71 12.32 -10.61 34.85
C THR A 71 11.45 -9.71 35.73
N TYR A 72 10.76 -8.77 35.10
CA TYR A 72 9.67 -8.00 35.68
C TYR A 72 8.64 -7.66 34.61
N GLN A 73 7.43 -7.27 35.03
CA GLN A 73 6.29 -7.16 34.11
C GLN A 73 5.67 -5.76 34.10
N VAL A 74 5.19 -5.39 32.91
CA VAL A 74 4.30 -4.26 32.66
C VAL A 74 2.94 -4.82 32.25
N LYS A 75 1.89 -4.48 33.00
CA LYS A 75 0.54 -5.01 32.76
C LYS A 75 -0.52 -4.01 33.20
N ASP A 76 -1.60 -3.94 32.42
CA ASP A 76 -2.80 -3.22 32.83
C ASP A 76 -3.62 -4.04 33.82
N SER A 77 -3.62 -3.63 35.10
CA SER A 77 -4.46 -4.25 36.14
C SER A 77 -4.51 -3.40 37.41
N GLY A 78 -5.67 -3.31 38.07
CA GLY A 78 -5.82 -2.64 39.36
C GLY A 78 -5.28 -1.21 39.34
N GLU A 79 -4.26 -0.94 40.14
CA GLU A 79 -3.59 0.38 40.24
C GLU A 79 -2.86 0.78 38.94
N ASN A 80 -2.56 -0.17 38.04
CA ASN A 80 -1.78 0.01 36.82
C ASN A 80 -2.65 0.09 35.55
N ALA A 81 -3.90 0.57 35.60
CA ALA A 81 -4.89 0.47 34.51
C ALA A 81 -4.53 1.14 33.15
N ASN A 82 -3.32 1.66 32.96
CA ASN A 82 -2.84 2.33 31.75
C ASN A 82 -1.32 2.15 31.53
N ALA A 83 -0.71 1.13 32.14
CA ALA A 83 0.70 0.83 32.07
C ALA A 83 1.17 0.46 30.64
N ILE A 84 0.39 -0.31 29.88
CA ILE A 84 0.73 -0.72 28.51
C ILE A 84 0.82 0.51 27.59
N ASN A 85 -0.09 1.46 27.74
CA ASN A 85 -0.05 2.71 26.97
C ASN A 85 1.23 3.52 27.22
N LYS A 86 1.82 3.41 28.43
CA LYS A 86 3.09 4.08 28.78
C LYS A 86 4.29 3.49 28.06
N LEU A 87 4.22 2.26 27.52
CA LEU A 87 5.29 1.71 26.68
C LEU A 87 5.51 2.54 25.40
N GLY A 88 4.47 3.24 24.93
CA GLY A 88 4.58 4.18 23.81
C GLY A 88 5.04 5.59 24.20
N ASP A 89 5.31 5.87 25.49
CA ASP A 89 5.90 7.13 25.91
C ASP A 89 7.41 7.14 25.63
N GLY A 90 7.81 7.85 24.57
CA GLY A 90 9.19 7.97 24.14
C GLY A 90 10.15 8.60 25.16
N SER A 91 9.65 9.22 26.24
CA SER A 91 10.47 9.71 27.36
C SER A 91 10.80 8.63 28.39
N LEU A 92 9.97 7.58 28.47
CA LEU A 92 10.10 6.47 29.41
C LEU A 92 10.72 5.23 28.78
N PHE A 93 10.36 4.95 27.52
CA PHE A 93 10.81 3.78 26.79
C PHE A 93 11.35 4.14 25.40
N SER A 94 12.26 3.33 24.91
CA SER A 94 12.68 3.29 23.52
C SER A 94 12.05 2.09 22.84
N PHE A 95 11.61 2.29 21.60
CA PHE A 95 11.06 1.25 20.75
C PHE A 95 11.94 1.06 19.53
N LYS A 96 12.18 -0.19 19.15
CA LYS A 96 12.84 -0.55 17.90
C LYS A 96 12.10 -1.70 17.25
N ALA A 97 12.06 -1.68 15.92
CA ALA A 97 11.57 -2.78 15.12
C ALA A 97 12.64 -3.16 14.08
N SER A 98 12.92 -4.45 13.98
CA SER A 98 13.85 -5.04 13.01
C SER A 98 13.07 -5.96 12.08
N LYS A 99 13.38 -5.97 10.78
CA LYS A 99 12.63 -6.72 9.76
C LYS A 99 13.52 -7.77 9.12
N LYS A 100 13.02 -9.01 9.01
CA LYS A 100 13.72 -10.19 8.50
C LYS A 100 12.83 -11.00 7.56
N GLY A 101 13.44 -11.98 6.89
CA GLY A 101 12.75 -12.85 5.93
C GLY A 101 12.68 -12.28 4.52
N GLU A 102 12.13 -13.08 3.60
CA GLU A 102 11.98 -12.74 2.19
C GLU A 102 10.98 -11.60 1.98
N GLY A 103 9.89 -11.58 2.74
CA GLY A 103 8.85 -10.55 2.71
C GLY A 103 9.21 -9.25 3.42
N ARG A 104 10.44 -9.09 3.95
CA ARG A 104 10.80 -7.91 4.77
C ARG A 104 10.61 -6.56 4.05
N SER A 105 10.78 -6.52 2.73
CA SER A 105 10.58 -5.32 1.91
C SER A 105 9.10 -4.96 1.78
N LEU A 106 8.20 -5.92 1.98
CA LEU A 106 6.75 -5.71 2.03
C LEU A 106 6.28 -5.18 3.38
N ILE A 107 7.14 -5.06 4.39
CA ILE A 107 6.85 -4.27 5.58
C ILE A 107 7.51 -2.90 5.39
N LYS A 108 6.74 -1.88 5.00
CA LYS A 108 7.23 -0.50 4.78
C LYS A 108 7.65 0.15 6.09
N SER A 109 6.82 0.09 7.14
CA SER A 109 7.16 0.62 8.46
C SER A 109 6.48 -0.16 9.59
N VAL A 110 7.09 -0.08 10.76
CA VAL A 110 6.53 -0.54 12.03
C VAL A 110 6.80 0.57 13.03
N GLU A 111 5.74 1.18 13.54
CA GLU A 111 5.80 2.33 14.42
C GLU A 111 5.03 2.02 15.71
N LEU A 112 5.54 2.48 16.85
CA LEU A 112 4.78 2.45 18.09
C LEU A 112 3.97 3.74 18.21
N VAL A 113 2.65 3.62 18.27
CA VAL A 113 1.73 4.74 18.45
C VAL A 113 1.00 4.59 19.77
N ASN A 114 0.87 5.68 20.54
CA ASN A 114 0.25 5.67 21.85
C ASN A 114 -1.06 6.46 21.88
N GLY A 115 -1.84 6.23 22.93
CA GLY A 115 -3.04 7.00 23.22
C GLY A 115 -4.10 6.87 22.13
N LYS A 116 -4.16 5.78 21.37
CA LYS A 116 -5.25 5.56 20.42
C LYS A 116 -6.40 4.83 21.10
N ASN A 117 -7.62 5.21 20.76
CA ASN A 117 -8.83 4.43 21.03
C ASN A 117 -9.36 4.03 19.65
N LEU A 118 -9.12 2.78 19.24
CA LEU A 118 -9.53 2.27 17.93
C LEU A 118 -10.71 1.29 18.04
N GLY A 119 -11.42 1.27 19.16
CA GLY A 119 -12.49 0.30 19.42
C GLY A 119 -11.96 -1.10 19.76
N GLY A 120 -12.83 -1.91 20.38
CA GLY A 120 -12.57 -3.27 20.84
C GLY A 120 -13.41 -3.63 22.08
N SER A 121 -13.17 -4.80 22.68
CA SER A 121 -13.94 -5.36 23.83
C SER A 121 -14.08 -4.44 25.07
N THR A 122 -13.34 -3.32 25.13
CA THR A 122 -13.55 -2.24 26.12
C THR A 122 -13.53 -0.87 25.43
N PRO A 123 -14.71 -0.31 25.04
CA PRO A 123 -14.84 0.86 24.14
C PRO A 123 -14.17 2.19 24.55
N ASP A 124 -13.50 2.30 25.70
CA ASP A 124 -13.00 3.56 26.25
C ASP A 124 -11.52 3.56 26.65
N LYS A 125 -10.80 2.45 26.41
CA LYS A 125 -9.39 2.32 26.83
C LYS A 125 -8.44 2.84 25.75
N ARG A 126 -7.67 3.88 26.07
CA ARG A 126 -6.57 4.33 25.21
C ARG A 126 -5.35 3.45 25.46
N THR A 127 -4.84 2.77 24.44
CA THR A 127 -3.66 1.89 24.55
C THR A 127 -2.59 2.23 23.51
N ALA A 128 -1.44 1.57 23.64
CA ALA A 128 -0.37 1.61 22.65
C ALA A 128 -0.58 0.50 21.60
N TYR A 129 -0.26 0.82 20.34
CA TYR A 129 -0.38 -0.09 19.21
C TYR A 129 0.91 -0.11 18.41
N LEU A 130 1.24 -1.27 17.85
CA LEU A 130 2.13 -1.37 16.71
C LEU A 130 1.34 -1.03 15.44
N LYS A 131 1.70 0.09 14.81
CA LYS A 131 1.22 0.45 13.48
C LYS A 131 2.15 -0.17 12.44
N VAL A 132 1.66 -1.17 11.73
CA VAL A 132 2.38 -1.87 10.66
C VAL A 132 1.83 -1.43 9.32
N ILE A 133 2.69 -0.91 8.44
CA ILE A 133 2.31 -0.53 7.07
C ILE A 133 2.93 -1.52 6.11
N THR A 134 2.11 -2.19 5.30
CA THR A 134 2.58 -3.10 4.25
C THR A 134 2.84 -2.36 2.93
N GLY A 135 3.76 -2.90 2.16
CA GLY A 135 4.11 -2.43 0.82
C GLY A 135 3.21 -3.01 -0.26
N SER A 136 3.36 -2.49 -1.47
CA SER A 136 2.69 -3.01 -2.66
C SER A 136 3.46 -4.19 -3.22
N THR A 137 2.76 -5.17 -3.76
CA THR A 137 3.34 -6.21 -4.61
C THR A 137 2.35 -6.60 -5.70
N HIS A 138 2.87 -6.96 -6.87
CA HIS A 138 2.10 -7.43 -8.02
C HIS A 138 2.42 -8.91 -8.31
N GLU A 139 3.19 -9.53 -7.42
CA GLU A 139 3.60 -10.93 -7.53
C GLU A 139 2.52 -11.84 -6.93
N ALA A 140 2.39 -13.02 -7.53
CA ALA A 140 1.63 -14.11 -6.96
C ALA A 140 2.43 -14.84 -5.88
N GLY A 141 1.71 -15.46 -4.96
CA GLY A 141 2.31 -16.24 -3.88
C GLY A 141 2.52 -15.43 -2.61
N GLU A 142 2.66 -16.17 -1.53
CA GLU A 142 2.78 -15.63 -0.18
C GLU A 142 4.24 -15.46 0.22
N LYS A 143 4.54 -14.37 0.91
CA LYS A 143 5.87 -14.08 1.44
C LYS A 143 5.84 -13.93 2.95
N LYS A 144 6.72 -14.68 3.62
CA LYS A 144 6.97 -14.53 5.05
C LYS A 144 7.82 -13.30 5.35
N ALA A 145 7.31 -12.42 6.20
CA ALA A 145 8.09 -11.38 6.87
C ALA A 145 8.12 -11.64 8.38
N THR A 146 9.25 -11.38 9.02
CA THR A 146 9.38 -11.44 10.47
C THR A 146 9.76 -10.06 10.99
N VAL A 147 9.05 -9.58 12.01
CA VAL A 147 9.31 -8.31 12.68
C VAL A 147 9.68 -8.61 14.13
N GLU A 148 10.91 -8.26 14.51
CA GLU A 148 11.33 -8.30 15.90
C GLU A 148 11.12 -6.91 16.51
N VAL A 149 10.29 -6.81 17.54
CA VAL A 149 10.08 -5.58 18.30
C VAL A 149 10.82 -5.65 19.63
N THR A 150 11.41 -4.53 20.03
CA THR A 150 12.16 -4.40 21.28
C THR A 150 11.75 -3.13 22.00
N PHE A 151 11.37 -3.27 23.27
CA PHE A 151 11.19 -2.17 24.21
C PHE A 151 12.38 -2.13 25.16
N LYS A 152 12.89 -0.92 25.46
CA LYS A 152 13.90 -0.71 26.50
C LYS A 152 13.57 0.48 27.38
N PRO A 153 13.76 0.42 28.71
CA PRO A 153 13.66 1.59 29.56
C PRO A 153 14.69 2.66 29.16
N ARG A 154 14.35 3.94 29.37
CA ARG A 154 15.28 5.06 29.14
C ARG A 154 15.94 5.58 30.39
N LYS A 155 15.47 5.16 31.57
CA LYS A 155 16.00 5.59 32.85
C LYS A 155 16.31 4.40 33.72
N TYR A 156 17.43 4.49 34.40
CA TYR A 156 17.77 3.58 35.48
C TYR A 156 17.04 3.98 36.77
N VAL A 157 16.52 2.99 37.50
CA VAL A 157 15.91 3.16 38.82
C VAL A 157 16.35 1.98 39.70
N ASN A 158 16.97 2.27 40.84
CA ASN A 158 17.28 1.24 41.83
C ASN A 158 15.99 0.69 42.46
N ALA A 159 16.05 -0.55 42.94
CA ALA A 159 14.95 -1.21 43.63
C ALA A 159 14.35 -0.38 44.79
N GLY A 160 15.21 0.26 45.60
CA GLY A 160 14.78 1.08 46.74
C GLY A 160 14.08 2.38 46.36
N ASP A 161 14.32 2.89 45.14
CA ASP A 161 13.79 4.18 44.66
C ASP A 161 12.50 4.02 43.84
N LEU A 162 12.11 2.77 43.52
CA LEU A 162 10.97 2.46 42.64
C LEU A 162 9.68 3.11 43.14
N ALA A 163 9.45 3.10 44.46
CA ALA A 163 8.25 3.63 45.10
C ALA A 163 8.03 5.15 44.92
N THR A 164 9.06 5.88 44.48
CA THR A 164 9.00 7.33 44.16
C THR A 164 9.30 7.62 42.69
N SER A 165 9.49 6.58 41.89
CA SER A 165 9.89 6.70 40.49
C SER A 165 8.68 6.83 39.55
N VAL A 166 8.95 7.26 38.32
CA VAL A 166 7.96 7.29 37.23
C VAL A 166 7.48 5.89 36.78
N TYR A 167 8.18 4.82 37.18
CA TYR A 167 7.83 3.45 36.80
C TYR A 167 6.91 2.75 37.82
N LYS A 168 6.67 3.35 39.00
CA LYS A 168 5.83 2.74 40.04
C LYS A 168 4.44 2.36 39.51
N ASP A 169 3.81 3.25 38.76
CA ASP A 169 2.43 3.07 38.25
C ASP A 169 2.41 2.26 36.92
N ILE A 170 3.53 1.64 36.56
CA ILE A 170 3.73 0.91 35.30
C ILE A 170 4.07 -0.56 35.60
N LEU A 171 4.94 -0.80 36.57
CA LEU A 171 5.41 -2.16 36.90
C LEU A 171 4.41 -2.87 37.82
N VAL A 172 4.29 -4.19 37.62
CA VAL A 172 3.57 -5.06 38.55
C VAL A 172 4.45 -5.36 39.78
N ASP A 173 5.75 -5.56 39.56
CA ASP A 173 6.70 -6.01 40.57
C ASP A 173 7.21 -4.86 41.44
N ASN A 174 6.94 -4.92 42.74
CA ASN A 174 7.47 -3.99 43.73
C ASN A 174 8.91 -4.34 44.13
N GLY A 175 9.72 -3.32 44.45
CA GLY A 175 11.09 -3.53 44.95
C GLY A 175 12.06 -4.07 43.91
N VAL A 176 11.77 -3.88 42.62
CA VAL A 176 12.62 -4.31 41.50
C VAL A 176 13.36 -3.11 40.91
N SER A 177 14.62 -3.28 40.51
CA SER A 177 15.36 -2.27 39.75
C SER A 177 14.98 -2.29 38.27
N VAL A 178 15.01 -1.13 37.62
CA VAL A 178 14.86 -0.95 36.18
C VAL A 178 16.19 -0.45 35.62
N ASP A 179 16.68 -1.08 34.55
CA ASP A 179 17.89 -0.66 33.86
C ASP A 179 17.62 -0.36 32.37
N THR A 180 18.37 0.59 31.83
CA THR A 180 18.42 0.90 30.39
C THR A 180 18.89 -0.26 29.50
N TYR A 181 19.51 -1.29 30.09
CA TYR A 181 19.89 -2.51 29.40
C TYR A 181 18.80 -3.57 29.36
N ASP A 182 17.75 -3.45 30.19
CA ASP A 182 16.65 -4.42 30.25
C ASP A 182 15.83 -4.35 28.95
N THR A 183 15.34 -5.51 28.49
CA THR A 183 14.61 -5.60 27.22
C THR A 183 13.35 -6.44 27.33
N ALA A 184 12.28 -5.99 26.67
CA ALA A 184 11.16 -6.85 26.31
C ALA A 184 11.19 -7.03 24.79
N GLU A 185 11.25 -8.28 24.33
CA GLU A 185 11.48 -8.64 22.92
C GLU A 185 10.40 -9.60 22.45
N TYR A 186 9.82 -9.31 21.28
CA TYR A 186 8.77 -10.13 20.67
C TYR A 186 9.05 -10.30 19.18
N GLU A 187 8.78 -11.50 18.67
CA GLU A 187 8.86 -11.82 17.25
C GLU A 187 7.45 -11.97 16.68
N LEU A 188 7.11 -11.14 15.69
CA LEU A 188 5.87 -11.20 14.94
C LEU A 188 6.16 -11.78 13.55
N THR A 189 5.35 -12.73 13.10
CA THR A 189 5.41 -13.28 11.74
C THR A 189 4.21 -12.82 10.93
N PHE A 190 4.44 -12.34 9.72
CA PHE A 190 3.42 -11.92 8.76
C PHE A 190 3.54 -12.74 7.49
N TRP A 191 2.46 -13.40 7.09
CA TRP A 191 2.32 -14.07 5.80
C TRP A 191 1.57 -13.14 4.86
N ILE A 192 2.29 -12.55 3.91
CA ILE A 192 1.80 -11.45 3.07
C ILE A 192 1.53 -11.95 1.66
N SER A 193 0.29 -11.80 1.18
CA SER A 193 -0.13 -12.22 -0.16
C SER A 193 -1.25 -11.32 -0.68
N ASN A 194 -1.29 -11.13 -2.01
CA ASN A 194 -2.49 -10.61 -2.65
C ASN A 194 -3.57 -11.69 -2.63
N ASP A 195 -4.85 -11.29 -2.56
CA ASP A 195 -5.95 -12.23 -2.76
C ASP A 195 -5.82 -12.92 -4.12
N GLU A 196 -6.23 -14.19 -4.21
CA GLU A 196 -6.29 -14.92 -5.46
C GLU A 196 -7.74 -15.20 -5.85
N MET A 197 -8.10 -14.85 -7.08
CA MET A 197 -9.38 -15.20 -7.68
C MET A 197 -9.14 -16.12 -8.86
N SER A 198 -9.89 -17.22 -8.93
CA SER A 198 -9.75 -18.23 -9.98
C SER A 198 -11.08 -18.55 -10.62
N GLY A 199 -11.05 -18.84 -11.92
CA GLY A 199 -12.22 -19.21 -12.71
C GLY A 199 -12.30 -18.41 -14.00
N SER A 200 -13.39 -18.57 -14.74
CA SER A 200 -13.68 -17.81 -15.97
C SER A 200 -14.21 -16.40 -15.72
N SER A 201 -14.52 -16.03 -14.47
CA SER A 201 -14.96 -14.67 -14.12
C SER A 201 -14.40 -14.21 -12.77
N ALA A 202 -14.21 -12.90 -12.64
CA ALA A 202 -13.91 -12.23 -11.38
C ALA A 202 -14.55 -10.83 -11.34
N ASP A 203 -15.07 -10.47 -10.17
CA ASP A 203 -15.64 -9.15 -9.89
C ASP A 203 -14.83 -8.49 -8.78
N ALA A 204 -14.44 -7.24 -8.99
CA ALA A 204 -13.73 -6.41 -8.03
C ALA A 204 -14.21 -4.96 -8.14
N GLU A 205 -13.86 -4.13 -7.16
CA GLU A 205 -14.05 -2.69 -7.26
C GLU A 205 -12.76 -2.01 -7.77
N ALA A 206 -12.89 -0.81 -8.33
CA ALA A 206 -11.71 0.00 -8.65
C ALA A 206 -10.95 0.36 -7.36
N GLY A 207 -9.66 0.03 -7.33
CA GLY A 207 -8.78 0.17 -6.17
C GLY A 207 -8.37 -1.17 -5.55
N ASP A 208 -9.21 -2.20 -5.71
CA ASP A 208 -8.93 -3.54 -5.23
C ASP A 208 -7.96 -4.24 -6.17
N GLY A 209 -6.96 -4.91 -5.57
CA GLY A 209 -5.92 -5.60 -6.31
C GLY A 209 -5.83 -7.06 -5.91
N PHE A 210 -5.86 -7.93 -6.91
CA PHE A 210 -5.84 -9.37 -6.72
C PHE A 210 -5.01 -10.06 -7.81
N ILE A 211 -4.67 -11.32 -7.58
CA ILE A 211 -4.05 -12.20 -8.58
C ILE A 211 -5.17 -12.97 -9.26
N PHE A 212 -5.38 -12.74 -10.55
CA PHE A 212 -6.34 -13.51 -11.33
C PHE A 212 -5.66 -14.75 -11.91
N LYS A 213 -6.27 -15.92 -11.69
CA LYS A 213 -5.93 -17.19 -12.30
C LYS A 213 -6.99 -17.55 -13.35
N PRO A 214 -6.74 -17.25 -14.63
CA PRO A 214 -7.69 -17.55 -15.69
C PRO A 214 -7.90 -19.05 -15.91
N GLU A 215 -9.08 -19.40 -16.43
CA GLU A 215 -9.42 -20.72 -16.93
C GLU A 215 -8.83 -20.93 -18.34
N SER A 216 -7.88 -21.86 -18.47
CA SER A 216 -7.17 -22.13 -19.72
C SER A 216 -8.09 -22.63 -20.83
N ASN A 217 -7.88 -22.16 -22.06
CA ASN A 217 -8.68 -22.48 -23.26
C ASN A 217 -10.16 -22.11 -23.15
N ASP A 218 -10.51 -21.24 -22.22
CA ASP A 218 -11.87 -20.72 -22.08
C ASP A 218 -11.86 -19.19 -22.16
N GLU A 219 -13.05 -18.64 -22.35
CA GLU A 219 -13.29 -17.22 -22.21
C GLU A 219 -13.23 -16.83 -20.73
N ASN A 220 -12.53 -15.74 -20.48
CA ASN A 220 -12.34 -15.18 -19.16
C ASN A 220 -12.82 -13.72 -19.13
N TYR A 221 -13.37 -13.33 -17.99
CA TYR A 221 -13.97 -12.03 -17.78
C TYR A 221 -13.54 -11.43 -16.43
N ILE A 222 -13.24 -10.14 -16.40
CA ILE A 222 -13.01 -9.39 -15.16
C ILE A 222 -13.82 -8.10 -15.21
N SER A 223 -14.57 -7.79 -14.15
CA SER A 223 -15.23 -6.50 -13.94
C SER A 223 -14.56 -5.73 -12.79
N TRP A 224 -14.35 -4.44 -12.99
CA TRP A 224 -14.01 -3.47 -11.94
C TRP A 224 -15.20 -2.54 -11.66
N GLY A 225 -16.37 -3.12 -11.44
CA GLY A 225 -17.65 -2.42 -11.39
C GLY A 225 -17.96 -1.75 -12.73
N GLU A 226 -18.50 -0.52 -12.68
CA GLU A 226 -18.80 0.29 -13.87
C GLU A 226 -17.55 0.94 -14.49
N MET A 227 -16.37 0.80 -13.88
CA MET A 227 -15.17 1.51 -14.32
C MET A 227 -14.47 0.83 -15.50
N ALA A 228 -14.38 -0.49 -15.52
CA ALA A 228 -13.81 -1.20 -16.67
C ALA A 228 -14.19 -2.67 -16.67
N THR A 229 -14.11 -3.29 -17.85
CA THR A 229 -14.21 -4.73 -18.01
C THR A 229 -13.12 -5.26 -18.93
N LEU A 230 -12.67 -6.49 -18.69
CA LEU A 230 -11.68 -7.19 -19.51
C LEU A 230 -12.19 -8.57 -19.89
N ARG A 231 -12.31 -8.83 -21.19
CA ARG A 231 -12.74 -10.12 -21.75
C ARG A 231 -11.67 -10.72 -22.66
N PHE A 232 -11.31 -11.99 -22.46
CA PHE A 232 -10.25 -12.63 -23.24
C PHE A 232 -10.32 -14.15 -23.27
N ASP A 233 -9.91 -14.76 -24.38
CA ASP A 233 -9.67 -16.20 -24.46
C ASP A 233 -8.27 -16.54 -23.94
N ALA A 234 -8.21 -17.24 -22.81
CA ALA A 234 -6.95 -17.60 -22.19
C ALA A 234 -6.22 -18.70 -22.99
N SER A 235 -4.89 -18.64 -23.00
CA SER A 235 -4.07 -19.69 -23.61
C SER A 235 -4.18 -21.03 -22.86
N SER A 236 -3.70 -22.12 -23.45
CA SER A 236 -3.70 -23.44 -22.81
C SER A 236 -2.90 -23.50 -21.50
N GLU A 237 -1.89 -22.64 -21.38
CA GLU A 237 -1.00 -22.51 -20.21
C GLU A 237 -1.07 -21.08 -19.66
N ALA A 238 -2.28 -20.58 -19.41
CA ALA A 238 -2.47 -19.20 -19.03
C ALA A 238 -1.85 -18.90 -17.65
N SER A 239 -0.86 -18.00 -17.64
CA SER A 239 -0.21 -17.56 -16.41
C SER A 239 -1.12 -16.66 -15.59
N LYS A 240 -1.05 -16.76 -14.26
CA LYS A 240 -1.69 -15.78 -13.37
C LYS A 240 -1.14 -14.37 -13.61
N PHE A 241 -1.95 -13.35 -13.39
CA PHE A 241 -1.50 -11.96 -13.45
C PHE A 241 -2.17 -11.10 -12.38
N TYR A 242 -1.52 -9.99 -12.03
CA TYR A 242 -2.07 -9.02 -11.10
C TYR A 242 -3.09 -8.12 -11.79
N ALA A 243 -4.29 -8.06 -11.22
CA ALA A 243 -5.44 -7.32 -11.72
C ALA A 243 -5.80 -6.25 -10.69
N LYS A 244 -5.43 -5.00 -10.99
CA LYS A 244 -5.81 -3.83 -10.19
C LYS A 244 -6.01 -2.63 -11.09
N LEU A 245 -7.21 -2.08 -11.08
CA LEU A 245 -7.53 -0.79 -11.69
C LEU A 245 -7.46 0.30 -10.61
N SER A 246 -6.73 1.37 -10.86
CA SER A 246 -6.75 2.59 -10.04
C SER A 246 -7.29 3.76 -10.84
N THR A 247 -8.29 4.44 -10.30
CA THR A 247 -8.88 5.66 -10.85
C THR A 247 -8.31 6.94 -10.24
N LYS A 248 -7.30 6.79 -9.38
CA LYS A 248 -6.64 7.93 -8.73
C LYS A 248 -5.95 8.81 -9.77
N ALA A 249 -6.20 10.11 -9.70
CA ALA A 249 -5.57 11.09 -10.57
C ALA A 249 -4.04 11.04 -10.46
N ASP A 250 -3.39 11.05 -11.63
CA ASP A 250 -1.95 11.30 -11.71
C ASP A 250 -1.70 12.78 -11.48
N SER A 251 -1.09 13.11 -10.33
CA SER A 251 -0.90 14.51 -9.93
C SER A 251 -0.05 15.32 -10.90
N GLU A 252 0.85 14.69 -11.65
CA GLU A 252 1.71 15.37 -12.61
C GLU A 252 0.92 15.75 -13.86
N ILE A 253 0.17 14.79 -14.41
CA ILE A 253 -0.72 15.01 -15.57
C ILE A 253 -1.83 16.00 -15.21
N TYR A 254 -2.44 15.85 -14.04
CA TYR A 254 -3.52 16.72 -13.58
C TYR A 254 -3.07 18.18 -13.46
N ARG A 255 -1.92 18.46 -12.81
CA ARG A 255 -1.35 19.82 -12.72
C ARG A 255 -0.91 20.39 -14.06
N LYS A 256 -0.76 19.56 -15.07
CA LYS A 256 -0.26 19.98 -16.38
C LYS A 256 -1.41 20.32 -17.32
N TYR A 257 -2.49 19.55 -17.27
CA TYR A 257 -3.57 19.62 -18.25
C TYR A 257 -4.95 19.94 -17.67
N ALA A 258 -5.20 19.69 -16.38
CA ALA A 258 -6.48 20.00 -15.76
C ALA A 258 -6.49 21.38 -15.10
N ASP A 259 -5.49 21.68 -14.26
CA ASP A 259 -5.34 22.98 -13.59
C ASP A 259 -3.98 23.59 -13.99
N PRO A 260 -3.90 24.75 -14.68
CA PRO A 260 -4.96 25.74 -14.94
C PRO A 260 -5.66 25.64 -16.31
N VAL A 261 -5.28 24.67 -17.15
CA VAL A 261 -5.71 24.59 -18.56
C VAL A 261 -7.21 24.30 -18.71
N GLY A 262 -7.82 23.65 -17.72
CA GLY A 262 -9.27 23.46 -17.59
C GLY A 262 -9.81 22.14 -18.13
N ALA A 263 -8.97 21.17 -18.54
CA ALA A 263 -9.45 19.86 -18.98
C ALA A 263 -10.02 19.04 -17.81
N GLU A 264 -11.13 18.37 -18.04
CA GLU A 264 -11.64 17.34 -17.14
C GLU A 264 -11.04 15.98 -17.50
N LEU A 265 -10.37 15.35 -16.53
CA LEU A 265 -9.57 14.14 -16.75
C LEU A 265 -10.06 12.98 -15.90
N TRP A 266 -10.26 11.83 -16.54
CA TRP A 266 -10.57 10.56 -15.88
C TRP A 266 -9.45 9.56 -16.13
N PHE A 267 -9.02 8.88 -15.08
CA PHE A 267 -7.83 8.03 -15.10
C PHE A 267 -8.23 6.56 -14.95
N TYR A 268 -7.61 5.70 -15.76
CA TYR A 268 -7.73 4.24 -15.69
C TYR A 268 -6.33 3.64 -15.69
N THR A 269 -5.77 3.41 -14.50
CA THR A 269 -4.40 2.92 -14.35
C THR A 269 -4.41 1.46 -13.93
N PHE A 270 -4.04 0.58 -14.85
CA PHE A 270 -3.82 -0.83 -14.52
C PHE A 270 -2.44 -1.03 -13.90
N VAL A 271 -2.42 -1.28 -12.60
CA VAL A 271 -1.19 -1.28 -11.78
C VAL A 271 -0.29 -2.46 -12.17
N GLY A 272 1.01 -2.21 -12.30
CA GLY A 272 2.00 -3.21 -12.71
C GLY A 272 2.07 -3.47 -14.22
N ALA A 273 1.21 -2.82 -15.01
CA ALA A 273 1.11 -2.97 -16.47
C ALA A 273 1.10 -4.45 -16.94
N PRO A 274 0.16 -5.27 -16.44
CA PRO A 274 0.15 -6.71 -16.67
C PRO A 274 -0.04 -7.04 -18.16
N THR A 275 0.59 -8.14 -18.57
CA THR A 275 0.33 -8.75 -19.89
C THR A 275 -0.77 -9.78 -19.72
N VAL A 276 -1.82 -9.68 -20.53
CA VAL A 276 -2.96 -10.61 -20.48
C VAL A 276 -2.54 -11.94 -21.13
N PRO A 277 -2.71 -13.09 -20.45
CA PRO A 277 -2.27 -14.42 -20.90
C PRO A 277 -3.22 -15.03 -21.94
N SER A 278 -3.47 -14.31 -23.03
CA SER A 278 -4.50 -14.62 -24.02
C SER A 278 -3.95 -15.09 -25.37
N THR A 279 -4.70 -15.97 -26.05
CA THR A 279 -4.36 -16.43 -27.41
C THR A 279 -4.50 -15.28 -28.42
N SER A 280 -5.61 -14.55 -28.34
CA SER A 280 -5.94 -13.36 -29.13
C SER A 280 -5.76 -12.08 -28.30
N ARG A 281 -5.96 -10.89 -28.89
CA ARG A 281 -5.98 -9.64 -28.10
C ARG A 281 -7.25 -9.62 -27.25
N ALA A 282 -7.09 -9.35 -25.96
CA ALA A 282 -8.18 -9.12 -25.03
C ALA A 282 -9.00 -7.88 -25.43
N THR A 283 -10.29 -7.90 -25.12
CA THR A 283 -11.16 -6.73 -25.21
C THR A 283 -11.16 -6.03 -23.85
N LEU A 284 -10.61 -4.84 -23.79
CA LEU A 284 -10.73 -3.96 -22.62
C LEU A 284 -11.78 -2.91 -22.94
N THR A 285 -12.77 -2.75 -22.07
CA THR A 285 -13.74 -1.64 -22.13
C THR A 285 -13.53 -0.73 -20.94
N LEU A 286 -13.31 0.56 -21.18
CA LEU A 286 -13.28 1.61 -20.17
C LEU A 286 -14.68 2.18 -20.03
N GLY A 287 -15.28 2.07 -18.85
CA GLY A 287 -16.64 2.54 -18.61
C GLY A 287 -16.73 4.05 -18.53
N VAL A 288 -17.89 4.61 -18.89
CA VAL A 288 -18.13 6.06 -18.78
C VAL A 288 -18.24 6.43 -17.29
N PRO A 289 -17.38 7.31 -16.75
CA PRO A 289 -17.31 7.58 -15.31
C PRO A 289 -18.31 8.64 -14.83
N TRP A 290 -19.20 9.13 -15.70
CA TRP A 290 -20.26 10.07 -15.39
C TRP A 290 -21.62 9.54 -15.82
N ASN A 291 -22.68 10.08 -15.22
CA ASN A 291 -24.04 9.73 -15.61
C ASN A 291 -24.38 10.34 -16.97
N THR A 292 -24.58 9.48 -17.98
CA THR A 292 -24.91 9.85 -19.36
C THR A 292 -26.36 10.28 -19.55
N ASP A 293 -27.25 9.96 -18.61
CA ASP A 293 -28.66 10.37 -18.64
C ASP A 293 -28.91 11.82 -18.18
N SER A 294 -27.86 12.55 -17.77
CA SER A 294 -27.97 13.95 -17.39
C SER A 294 -28.18 14.86 -18.60
N ASP A 295 -29.10 15.83 -18.51
CA ASP A 295 -29.37 16.82 -19.58
C ASP A 295 -28.12 17.61 -20.04
N ASN A 296 -27.09 17.69 -19.19
CA ASN A 296 -25.82 18.35 -19.48
C ASN A 296 -24.64 17.37 -19.46
N ALA A 297 -24.88 16.07 -19.66
CA ALA A 297 -23.81 15.08 -19.73
C ALA A 297 -22.88 15.37 -20.91
N LEU A 298 -21.58 15.16 -20.69
CA LEU A 298 -20.62 15.12 -21.77
C LEU A 298 -20.97 13.95 -22.70
N ASN A 299 -20.96 14.20 -24.00
CA ASN A 299 -21.21 13.16 -25.00
C ASN A 299 -20.01 12.20 -25.05
N PRO A 300 -20.16 10.92 -24.66
CA PRO A 300 -19.04 9.99 -24.62
C PRO A 300 -18.40 9.71 -25.99
N LYS A 301 -19.08 10.03 -27.09
CA LYS A 301 -18.52 9.94 -28.46
C LYS A 301 -17.52 11.05 -28.77
N HIS A 302 -17.52 12.14 -28.01
CA HIS A 302 -16.71 13.33 -28.25
C HIS A 302 -15.72 13.52 -27.10
N VAL A 303 -14.80 12.57 -26.97
CA VAL A 303 -13.73 12.59 -25.96
C VAL A 303 -12.39 12.28 -26.62
N TYR A 304 -11.31 12.53 -25.88
CA TYR A 304 -9.96 12.19 -26.27
C TYR A 304 -9.37 11.19 -25.28
N ILE A 305 -8.70 10.16 -25.77
CA ILE A 305 -8.13 9.09 -24.95
C ILE A 305 -6.63 9.02 -25.18
N TYR A 306 -5.88 9.14 -24.09
CA TYR A 306 -4.43 9.14 -24.09
C TYR A 306 -3.87 7.93 -23.33
N THR A 307 -2.68 7.49 -23.70
CA THR A 307 -1.86 6.59 -22.87
C THR A 307 -0.59 7.29 -22.41
N ARG A 308 -0.15 7.01 -21.19
CA ARG A 308 1.15 7.47 -20.68
C ARG A 308 2.29 6.59 -21.19
N ASN A 309 3.28 7.20 -21.82
CA ASN A 309 4.51 6.55 -22.27
C ASN A 309 5.49 6.35 -21.11
N PRO A 310 6.48 5.43 -21.23
CA PRO A 310 7.49 5.21 -20.19
C PRO A 310 8.34 6.43 -19.84
N ASP A 311 8.48 7.39 -20.76
CA ASP A 311 9.19 8.66 -20.55
C ASP A 311 8.33 9.73 -19.85
N GLY A 312 7.08 9.42 -19.55
CA GLY A 312 6.12 10.31 -18.90
C GLY A 312 5.28 11.16 -19.84
N THR A 313 5.54 11.13 -21.15
CA THR A 313 4.73 11.84 -22.17
C THR A 313 3.40 11.14 -22.42
N LEU A 314 2.47 11.83 -23.09
CA LEU A 314 1.18 11.25 -23.50
C LEU A 314 1.17 11.01 -25.01
N SER A 315 0.53 9.94 -25.43
CA SER A 315 0.18 9.68 -26.83
C SER A 315 -1.33 9.65 -26.96
N ASP A 316 -1.87 10.37 -27.95
CA ASP A 316 -3.28 10.26 -28.33
C ASP A 316 -3.51 8.90 -29.01
N ILE A 317 -4.43 8.12 -28.45
CA ILE A 317 -4.85 6.82 -28.95
C ILE A 317 -6.38 6.75 -29.10
N THR A 318 -7.05 7.89 -29.20
CA THR A 318 -8.51 8.01 -29.32
C THR A 318 -9.04 7.14 -30.46
N SER A 319 -8.34 7.12 -31.61
CA SER A 319 -8.74 6.34 -32.78
C SER A 319 -8.59 4.82 -32.61
N GLU A 320 -7.88 4.35 -31.58
CA GLU A 320 -7.77 2.92 -31.29
C GLU A 320 -8.98 2.37 -30.51
N PHE A 321 -9.77 3.27 -29.92
CA PHE A 321 -10.97 2.93 -29.18
C PHE A 321 -12.22 3.03 -30.04
N THR A 322 -13.20 2.20 -29.73
CA THR A 322 -14.56 2.31 -30.29
C THR A 322 -15.55 2.40 -29.14
N TYR A 323 -16.42 3.40 -29.17
CA TYR A 323 -17.44 3.59 -28.14
C TYR A 323 -18.69 2.75 -28.44
N TYR A 324 -19.24 2.12 -27.39
CA TYR A 324 -20.45 1.31 -27.43
C TYR A 324 -21.42 1.71 -26.32
N GLU A 325 -22.67 2.00 -26.68
CA GLU A 325 -23.78 2.33 -25.75
C GLU A 325 -24.41 1.08 -25.12
N ASN A 326 -24.21 -0.08 -25.73
CA ASN A 326 -24.71 -1.35 -25.25
C ASN A 326 -23.88 -2.47 -25.86
N TRP A 327 -22.96 -3.00 -25.07
CA TRP A 327 -22.37 -4.30 -25.27
C TRP A 327 -22.70 -5.12 -24.02
N ASP A 328 -22.67 -6.45 -24.10
CA ASP A 328 -23.02 -7.43 -23.05
C ASP A 328 -22.51 -7.14 -21.60
N ASP A 329 -21.66 -6.13 -21.38
CA ASP A 329 -21.00 -5.79 -20.12
C ASP A 329 -21.34 -4.36 -19.61
N ILE A 330 -20.66 -3.32 -20.12
CA ILE A 330 -20.80 -1.91 -19.70
C ILE A 330 -20.78 -0.92 -20.89
N GLU A 331 -21.44 0.23 -20.74
CA GLU A 331 -21.31 1.38 -21.66
C GLU A 331 -19.89 1.94 -21.57
N GLY A 332 -19.21 2.12 -22.71
CA GLY A 332 -17.85 2.63 -22.67
C GLY A 332 -17.05 2.54 -23.97
N TRP A 333 -15.75 2.78 -23.83
CA TRP A 333 -14.77 2.76 -24.93
C TRP A 333 -13.99 1.44 -24.92
N SER A 334 -14.09 0.66 -25.99
CA SER A 334 -13.42 -0.63 -26.11
C SER A 334 -12.18 -0.58 -27.00
N ILE A 335 -11.13 -1.29 -26.59
CA ILE A 335 -9.88 -1.50 -27.34
C ILE A 335 -9.48 -2.99 -27.32
N LYS A 336 -8.80 -3.44 -28.39
CA LYS A 336 -8.15 -4.75 -28.42
C LYS A 336 -6.68 -4.63 -27.99
N THR A 337 -6.33 -5.18 -26.83
CA THR A 337 -4.98 -5.08 -26.26
C THR A 337 -4.40 -6.41 -25.77
N ARG A 338 -3.06 -6.49 -25.62
CA ARG A 338 -2.37 -7.55 -24.87
C ARG A 338 -1.80 -7.07 -23.54
N LYS A 339 -1.69 -5.76 -23.35
CA LYS A 339 -1.11 -5.13 -22.17
C LYS A 339 -2.09 -4.13 -21.62
N LEU A 340 -2.37 -4.24 -20.33
CA LEU A 340 -3.10 -3.21 -19.63
C LEU A 340 -2.10 -2.13 -19.22
N THR A 341 -2.42 -0.86 -19.46
CA THR A 341 -1.51 0.27 -19.20
C THR A 341 -2.24 1.35 -18.40
N ASN A 342 -1.86 2.61 -18.59
CA ASN A 342 -2.60 3.76 -18.10
C ASN A 342 -3.35 4.38 -19.28
N TYR A 343 -4.64 4.63 -19.08
CA TYR A 343 -5.50 5.37 -20.00
C TYR A 343 -6.03 6.61 -19.31
N ILE A 344 -6.07 7.74 -20.02
CA ILE A 344 -6.60 9.00 -19.54
C ILE A 344 -7.66 9.45 -20.55
N VAL A 345 -8.89 9.60 -20.10
CA VAL A 345 -9.97 10.20 -20.89
C VAL A 345 -10.01 11.68 -20.57
N SER A 346 -10.14 12.52 -21.60
CA SER A 346 -10.23 13.97 -21.52
C SER A 346 -11.47 14.45 -22.27
N ASP A 347 -12.16 15.45 -21.72
CA ASP A 347 -13.28 16.12 -22.37
C ASP A 347 -12.85 16.99 -23.56
N THR A 348 -11.59 17.44 -23.55
CA THR A 348 -11.00 18.29 -24.59
C THR A 348 -9.66 17.75 -25.08
N GLU A 349 -9.25 18.19 -26.27
CA GLU A 349 -7.95 17.83 -26.84
C GLU A 349 -6.83 18.45 -26.03
N LEU A 350 -5.89 17.64 -25.56
CA LEU A 350 -4.74 18.10 -24.81
C LEU A 350 -3.66 18.62 -25.75
N ASP A 351 -3.10 19.78 -25.43
CA ASP A 351 -1.92 20.31 -26.11
C ASP A 351 -0.67 19.55 -25.65
N LEU A 352 -0.25 18.57 -26.46
CA LEU A 352 0.92 17.74 -26.17
C LEU A 352 2.25 18.42 -26.53
N ASP A 353 2.22 19.44 -27.39
CA ASP A 353 3.40 20.09 -27.98
C ASP A 353 3.87 21.32 -27.18
N ALA A 354 2.97 22.02 -26.49
CA ALA A 354 3.29 23.19 -25.67
C ALA A 354 4.22 22.91 -24.45
N VAL A 355 4.75 21.69 -24.33
CA VAL A 355 5.43 21.21 -23.13
C VAL A 355 6.89 20.79 -23.34
N GLN A 356 7.52 21.26 -24.41
CA GLN A 356 8.98 21.15 -24.53
C GLN A 356 9.74 22.31 -23.85
N ASP A 357 9.06 23.40 -23.46
CA ASP A 357 9.73 24.64 -23.05
C ASP A 357 9.72 24.97 -21.55
N GLU A 358 9.12 24.16 -20.68
CA GLU A 358 9.37 24.31 -19.24
C GLU A 358 10.68 23.61 -18.84
N VAL A 359 11.80 24.29 -19.11
CA VAL A 359 13.00 24.12 -18.31
C VAL A 359 12.57 24.33 -16.86
N ILE A 360 12.54 23.25 -16.08
CA ILE A 360 12.45 23.33 -14.62
C ILE A 360 13.67 24.13 -14.17
N GLU A 361 13.51 25.45 -14.02
CA GLU A 361 14.50 26.28 -13.38
C GLU A 361 14.54 25.78 -11.93
N LYS A 362 15.54 24.96 -11.61
CA LYS A 362 15.86 24.61 -10.22
C LYS A 362 16.10 25.93 -9.51
N VAL A 363 15.10 26.45 -8.83
CA VAL A 363 15.25 27.56 -7.89
C VAL A 363 16.21 27.07 -6.82
N SER A 364 17.49 27.40 -7.00
CA SER A 364 18.53 27.19 -6.02
C SER A 364 18.24 28.16 -4.87
N LEU A 365 17.54 27.68 -3.84
CA LEU A 365 17.44 28.38 -2.57
C LEU A 365 18.83 28.36 -1.89
N LYS A 366 19.75 29.20 -2.38
CA LYS A 366 20.94 29.58 -1.62
C LYS A 366 20.52 30.55 -0.53
N LYS A 367 20.11 30.00 0.62
CA LYS A 367 20.17 30.75 1.88
C LYS A 367 21.66 31.03 2.16
N PRO A 368 22.08 32.30 2.35
CA PRO A 368 23.47 32.57 2.71
C PRO A 368 23.72 32.04 4.12
N VAL A 369 24.63 31.07 4.24
CA VAL A 369 25.20 30.63 5.52
C VAL A 369 26.33 31.61 5.85
N PRO A 370 26.33 32.30 7.01
CA PRO A 370 27.49 33.06 7.41
C PRO A 370 28.64 32.11 7.73
N SER A 371 29.80 32.42 7.14
CA SER A 371 31.09 31.76 7.34
C SER A 371 31.48 31.74 8.82
N THR A 372 31.61 30.54 9.39
CA THR A 372 32.52 30.26 10.51
C THR A 372 33.25 28.97 10.19
N GLY A 373 34.54 29.10 9.93
CA GLY A 373 35.40 28.05 9.38
C GLY A 373 35.66 26.86 10.31
N GLY A 374 36.07 25.76 9.68
CA GLY A 374 36.62 24.57 10.32
C GLY A 374 36.27 23.28 9.56
N SER A 375 37.18 22.86 8.66
CA SER A 375 37.43 21.54 8.05
C SER A 375 36.31 20.50 7.91
N ASP A 376 35.98 20.04 6.70
CA ASP A 376 36.60 18.90 5.96
C ASP A 376 36.39 17.55 6.69
N MET A 377 35.77 16.48 6.18
CA MET A 377 35.56 15.94 4.83
C MET A 377 34.41 14.90 4.90
N VAL A 378 33.64 14.67 3.82
CA VAL A 378 33.29 13.34 3.22
C VAL A 378 32.29 13.53 2.08
N THR A 379 32.70 13.04 0.93
CA THR A 379 32.09 13.04 -0.41
C THR A 379 30.67 12.46 -0.46
N ALA A 380 29.72 13.27 -0.94
CA ALA A 380 28.42 12.81 -1.41
C ALA A 380 28.55 12.30 -2.86
N ALA A 381 28.39 11.00 -3.07
CA ALA A 381 28.17 10.42 -4.40
C ALA A 381 26.66 10.27 -4.62
N ILE A 382 26.09 11.16 -5.44
CA ILE A 382 24.80 10.97 -6.08
C ILE A 382 25.07 10.19 -7.36
N LEU A 383 24.56 8.96 -7.47
CA LEU A 383 24.54 8.20 -8.72
C LEU A 383 23.11 7.71 -8.96
N GLY A 384 22.40 8.46 -9.80
CA GLY A 384 21.29 7.96 -10.59
C GLY A 384 21.83 7.18 -11.78
N GLY A 385 21.21 6.04 -12.07
CA GLY A 385 21.58 5.19 -13.19
C GLY A 385 20.44 4.24 -13.53
N ILE A 386 19.46 4.72 -14.31
CA ILE A 386 18.66 3.86 -15.18
C ILE A 386 19.45 3.75 -16.48
N GLY A 387 19.99 2.56 -16.74
CA GLY A 387 20.71 2.22 -17.95
C GLY A 387 20.20 0.88 -18.47
N THR A 388 19.22 0.93 -19.36
CA THR A 388 18.83 -0.19 -20.22
C THR A 388 19.97 -0.48 -21.18
N LEU A 389 20.68 -1.60 -20.98
CA LEU A 389 21.64 -2.09 -21.95
C LEU A 389 20.94 -3.08 -22.89
N ALA A 390 20.48 -2.57 -24.04
CA ALA A 390 20.19 -3.39 -25.20
C ALA A 390 21.51 -3.67 -25.93
N ALA A 391 21.90 -4.94 -26.05
CA ALA A 391 22.95 -5.37 -26.95
C ALA A 391 22.40 -6.47 -27.86
N ALA A 392 21.98 -6.05 -29.05
CA ALA A 392 21.84 -6.92 -30.21
C ALA A 392 23.24 -7.31 -30.71
N GLY A 393 23.43 -8.57 -31.09
CA GLY A 393 24.68 -9.04 -31.68
C GLY A 393 24.67 -10.53 -31.96
N ALA A 394 23.96 -10.94 -33.00
CA ALA A 394 24.11 -12.26 -33.60
C ALA A 394 25.36 -12.34 -34.49
N VAL A 395 25.74 -13.58 -34.81
CA VAL A 395 26.61 -14.06 -35.92
C VAL A 395 28.08 -14.40 -35.60
N ALA A 396 28.27 -15.65 -35.17
CA ALA A 396 28.95 -16.77 -35.85
C ALA A 396 30.35 -16.65 -36.52
N PHE A 397 31.17 -17.67 -36.18
CA PHE A 397 32.35 -18.28 -36.85
C PHE A 397 33.65 -17.48 -37.04
N LYS A 398 34.77 -18.00 -36.49
CA LYS A 398 35.80 -18.74 -37.27
C LYS A 398 36.92 -19.35 -36.38
N LYS A 399 37.13 -20.64 -36.63
CA LYS A 399 38.24 -21.58 -36.33
C LYS A 399 39.66 -20.98 -36.38
N VAL A 400 40.59 -21.50 -35.56
CA VAL A 400 41.87 -22.19 -35.95
C VAL A 400 42.88 -22.33 -34.79
N SER A 401 43.32 -23.57 -34.56
CA SER A 401 44.60 -24.14 -34.04
C SER A 401 45.29 -23.49 -32.81
N ARG A 402 45.88 -24.24 -31.87
CA ARG A 402 46.54 -25.55 -31.90
C ARG A 402 46.22 -26.34 -30.64
#